data_AF-A0A7Y3KWM6-F1
#
_entry.id   AF-A0A7Y3KWM6-F1
#
_cell.length_a   1.000
_cell.length_b   1.000
_cell.length_c   1.000
_cell.angle_alpha   90.00
_cell.angle_beta   90.00
_cell.angle_gamma   90.00
#
_symmetry.space_group_name_H-M   'P 1'
#
loop_
_entity.id
_entity.type
_entity.pdbx_description
1 polymer ?
#
loop_
_entity_poly.entity_id
_entity_poly.type
_entity_poly.pdbx_seq_one_letter_code
_entity_poly.pdbx_strand_id
1 'polypeptide(L)'
;MSLRRYLRPLVLTVLVTLLGVPGMSAAGAAAKGVSGAAYVCARVPATVTPGHGFSVSTHLAQTLIHFDAPASVTVPTPYGGVPGNGVLHVNFVGESLSPETLHLPSSLSGSALTSLCLLPSSFAPAILVETYSGGAHCCVESVLYAKDSAKSAYRISLLEAISTTAKVVGGSRIPYDPNQGLTLRTLQGRTVLLGGDGNFPYTFGCYACTPSPLVISALVGSRVLNVSS
;
A
#
# COMPACT_ATOMS: atom_id res chain seq x y z
N MET A 1 2.88 51.45 54.22
CA MET A 1 1.60 50.72 54.08
C MET A 1 1.92 49.35 53.49
N SER A 2 1.92 48.32 54.32
CA SER A 2 2.29 46.94 53.98
C SER A 2 1.09 46.06 54.26
N LEU A 3 0.48 45.48 53.21
CA LEU A 3 -0.63 44.54 53.33
C LEU A 3 -0.13 43.12 53.04
N ARG A 4 0.11 42.38 54.13
CA ARG A 4 0.33 40.94 54.15
C ARG A 4 -0.95 40.22 53.69
N ARG A 5 -0.87 39.43 52.62
CA ARG A 5 -1.91 38.45 52.25
C ARG A 5 -1.56 37.09 52.86
N TYR A 6 -2.53 36.57 53.61
CA TYR A 6 -2.55 35.26 54.24
C TYR A 6 -2.69 34.15 53.18
N LEU A 7 -1.75 33.21 53.15
CA LEU A 7 -1.90 31.91 52.50
C LEU A 7 -2.17 30.87 53.59
N ARG A 8 -3.36 30.26 53.56
CA ARG A 8 -3.69 29.07 54.36
C ARG A 8 -3.27 27.82 53.56
N PRO A 9 -2.60 26.82 54.16
CA PRO A 9 -2.43 25.53 53.54
C PRO A 9 -3.70 24.70 53.70
N LEU A 10 -4.30 24.29 52.57
CA LEU A 10 -5.36 23.29 52.54
C LEU A 10 -4.69 21.91 52.55
N VAL A 11 -4.75 21.23 53.69
CA VAL A 11 -4.30 19.84 53.84
C VAL A 11 -5.38 18.96 53.23
N LEU A 12 -5.11 18.38 52.06
CA LEU A 12 -5.99 17.40 51.43
C LEU A 12 -5.47 15.99 51.79
N THR A 13 -6.15 15.35 52.74
CA THR A 13 -5.91 13.96 53.12
C THR A 13 -6.55 13.05 52.07
N VAL A 14 -5.74 12.42 51.21
CA VAL A 14 -6.23 11.40 50.27
C VAL A 14 -6.18 10.03 50.97
N LEU A 15 -7.36 9.51 51.26
CA LEU A 15 -7.59 8.18 51.80
C LEU A 15 -7.40 7.15 50.68
N VAL A 16 -6.34 6.34 50.77
CA VAL A 16 -6.09 5.21 49.87
C VAL A 16 -6.89 4.01 50.38
N THR A 17 -8.01 3.71 49.74
CA THR A 17 -8.72 2.44 49.89
C THR A 17 -8.16 1.43 48.90
N LEU A 18 -7.28 0.55 49.38
CA LEU A 18 -6.90 -0.70 48.71
C LEU A 18 -8.07 -1.69 48.79
N LEU A 19 -8.89 -1.75 47.75
CA LEU A 19 -9.76 -2.90 47.49
C LEU A 19 -9.08 -3.80 46.47
N GLY A 20 -8.65 -4.98 46.95
CA GLY A 20 -8.08 -6.04 46.14
C GLY A 20 -9.12 -6.58 45.16
N VAL A 21 -8.79 -6.49 43.87
CA VAL A 21 -9.48 -7.23 42.81
C VAL A 21 -8.66 -8.50 42.55
N PRO A 22 -9.27 -9.70 42.59
CA PRO A 22 -8.56 -10.93 42.25
C PRO A 22 -8.13 -10.87 40.78
N GLY A 23 -6.85 -11.18 40.57
CA GLY A 23 -6.21 -11.15 39.27
C GLY A 23 -6.87 -12.07 38.26
N MET A 24 -7.43 -11.47 37.21
CA MET A 24 -7.57 -12.15 35.93
C MET A 24 -6.24 -12.00 35.21
N SER A 25 -5.43 -13.07 35.25
CA SER A 25 -4.30 -13.23 34.35
C SER A 25 -4.86 -13.32 32.93
N ALA A 26 -4.85 -12.20 32.22
CA ALA A 26 -4.97 -12.23 30.77
C ALA A 26 -3.76 -13.01 30.25
N ALA A 27 -4.00 -14.26 29.87
CA ALA A 27 -3.08 -15.00 29.03
C ALA A 27 -2.95 -14.20 27.73
N GLY A 28 -1.90 -13.39 27.66
CA GLY A 28 -1.44 -12.81 26.42
C GLY A 28 -1.12 -13.97 25.49
N ALA A 29 -2.04 -14.28 24.60
CA ALA A 29 -1.73 -15.08 23.42
C ALA A 29 -0.67 -14.29 22.67
N ALA A 30 0.59 -14.63 22.90
CA ALA A 30 1.66 -14.25 22.01
C ALA A 30 1.27 -14.79 20.64
N ALA A 31 0.81 -13.90 19.77
CA ALA A 31 0.56 -14.21 18.37
C ALA A 31 1.85 -14.86 17.86
N LYS A 32 1.80 -16.18 17.62
CA LYS A 32 2.87 -16.91 16.97
C LYS A 32 3.14 -16.18 15.67
N GLY A 33 4.24 -15.44 15.63
CA GLY A 33 4.72 -14.79 14.43
C GLY A 33 5.00 -15.87 13.41
N VAL A 34 4.02 -16.12 12.53
CA VAL A 34 4.27 -16.82 11.29
C VAL A 34 5.32 -15.96 10.61
N SER A 35 6.52 -16.51 10.43
CA SER A 35 7.53 -15.99 9.50
C SER A 35 6.95 -16.16 8.10
N GLY A 36 5.89 -15.39 7.82
CA GLY A 36 5.22 -15.31 6.55
C GLY A 36 6.09 -14.49 5.63
N ALA A 37 6.05 -14.81 4.34
CA ALA A 37 6.68 -13.98 3.32
C ALA A 37 6.29 -12.51 3.56
N ALA A 38 7.28 -11.62 3.51
CA ALA A 38 7.08 -10.20 3.75
C ALA A 38 6.10 -9.56 2.74
N TYR A 39 5.84 -10.23 1.61
CA TYR A 39 4.78 -9.97 0.64
C TYR A 39 4.67 -11.20 -0.29
N VAL A 40 3.58 -11.33 -1.04
CA VAL A 40 3.40 -12.40 -2.04
C VAL A 40 2.91 -11.79 -3.34
N CYS A 41 3.59 -12.08 -4.44
CA CYS A 41 3.23 -11.61 -5.77
C CYS A 41 2.73 -12.76 -6.64
N ALA A 42 1.69 -12.51 -7.42
CA ALA A 42 1.26 -13.39 -8.48
C ALA A 42 2.20 -13.28 -9.69
N ARG A 43 2.44 -14.39 -10.38
CA ARG A 43 3.17 -14.37 -11.65
C ARG A 43 2.19 -13.99 -12.77
N VAL A 44 2.37 -12.81 -13.34
CA VAL A 44 1.66 -12.40 -14.56
C VAL A 44 2.48 -12.89 -15.76
N PRO A 45 1.90 -13.63 -16.71
CA PRO A 45 2.63 -14.06 -17.89
C PRO A 45 2.97 -12.85 -18.76
N ALA A 46 4.12 -12.90 -19.40
CA ALA A 46 4.49 -11.90 -20.39
C ALA A 46 3.56 -11.96 -21.61
N THR A 47 3.04 -13.13 -22.00
CA THR A 47 2.16 -13.22 -23.16
C THR A 47 0.84 -13.86 -22.80
N VAL A 48 -0.24 -13.28 -23.32
CA VAL A 48 -1.58 -13.88 -23.31
C VAL A 48 -2.00 -14.14 -24.74
N THR A 49 -2.68 -15.27 -24.93
CA THR A 49 -3.23 -15.62 -26.23
C THR A 49 -4.33 -14.61 -26.59
N PRO A 50 -4.24 -13.92 -27.74
CA PRO A 50 -5.29 -13.00 -28.17
C PRO A 50 -6.66 -13.70 -28.24
N GLY A 51 -7.71 -12.97 -27.85
CA GLY A 51 -9.09 -13.49 -27.89
C GLY A 51 -9.49 -14.39 -26.72
N HIS A 52 -8.60 -14.61 -25.74
CA HIS A 52 -8.93 -15.30 -24.50
C HIS A 52 -8.88 -14.34 -23.31
N GLY A 53 -9.82 -14.48 -22.38
CA GLY A 53 -9.75 -13.79 -21.10
C GLY A 53 -8.56 -14.30 -20.30
N PHE A 54 -8.07 -13.46 -19.39
CA PHE A 54 -6.96 -13.81 -18.52
C PHE A 54 -7.38 -13.62 -17.07
N SER A 55 -6.96 -14.54 -16.20
CA SER A 55 -7.10 -14.34 -14.78
C SER A 55 -5.84 -14.72 -14.02
N VAL A 56 -5.58 -13.99 -12.93
CA VAL A 56 -4.46 -14.22 -12.03
C VAL A 56 -4.92 -14.08 -10.60
N SER A 57 -4.37 -14.90 -9.71
CA SER A 57 -4.66 -14.82 -8.28
C SER A 57 -3.42 -14.97 -7.43
N THR A 58 -3.48 -14.41 -6.23
CA THR A 58 -2.52 -14.65 -5.17
C THR A 58 -3.22 -14.52 -3.82
N HIS A 59 -2.63 -15.11 -2.78
CA HIS A 59 -3.18 -15.07 -1.44
C HIS A 59 -2.10 -14.75 -0.41
N LEU A 60 -2.52 -14.05 0.65
CA LEU A 60 -1.69 -13.75 1.82
C LEU A 60 -2.60 -13.78 3.05
N ALA A 61 -2.22 -14.59 4.04
CA ALA A 61 -3.05 -14.88 5.20
C ALA A 61 -4.46 -15.34 4.76
N GLN A 62 -5.51 -14.67 5.24
CA GLN A 62 -6.91 -14.96 4.95
C GLN A 62 -7.45 -14.16 3.75
N THR A 63 -6.60 -13.50 2.98
CA THR A 63 -7.03 -12.69 1.83
C THR A 63 -6.60 -13.33 0.52
N LEU A 64 -7.56 -13.58 -0.35
CA LEU A 64 -7.37 -14.01 -1.74
C LEU A 64 -7.73 -12.85 -2.65
N ILE A 65 -6.82 -12.48 -3.55
CA ILE A 65 -7.14 -11.56 -4.64
C ILE A 65 -7.16 -12.29 -5.96
N HIS A 66 -8.11 -11.91 -6.80
CA HIS A 66 -8.29 -12.44 -8.14
C HIS A 66 -8.47 -11.27 -9.11
N PHE A 67 -7.67 -11.20 -10.16
CA PHE A 67 -7.81 -10.22 -11.22
C PHE A 67 -8.29 -10.90 -12.48
N ASP A 68 -9.37 -10.38 -13.06
CA ASP A 68 -10.00 -10.87 -14.29
C ASP A 68 -9.91 -9.80 -15.37
N ALA A 69 -9.16 -10.08 -16.44
CA ALA A 69 -9.08 -9.23 -17.63
C ALA A 69 -9.94 -9.81 -18.77
N PRO A 70 -10.70 -8.95 -19.48
CA PRO A 70 -11.50 -9.39 -20.61
C PRO A 70 -10.64 -9.91 -21.76
N ALA A 71 -11.27 -10.69 -22.63
CA ALA A 71 -10.68 -11.21 -23.86
C ALA A 71 -10.49 -10.12 -24.93
N SER A 72 -9.70 -9.08 -24.66
CA SER A 72 -9.40 -8.06 -25.66
C SER A 72 -8.22 -7.19 -25.27
N VAL A 73 -7.52 -6.74 -26.31
CA VAL A 73 -6.33 -5.88 -26.33
C VAL A 73 -5.01 -6.65 -26.34
N THR A 74 -4.44 -6.76 -27.55
CA THR A 74 -3.01 -6.92 -27.75
C THR A 74 -2.33 -5.76 -27.04
N VAL A 75 -1.65 -6.03 -25.93
CA VAL A 75 -0.82 -5.02 -25.28
C VAL A 75 0.30 -4.66 -26.27
N PRO A 76 0.45 -3.39 -26.68
CA PRO A 76 1.34 -3.01 -27.76
C PRO A 76 2.77 -2.87 -27.25
N THR A 77 3.39 -3.94 -26.73
CA THR A 77 4.72 -3.81 -26.15
C THR A 77 5.61 -5.05 -26.22
N PRO A 78 6.94 -4.88 -26.26
CA PRO A 78 7.88 -6.00 -26.24
C PRO A 78 7.99 -6.71 -24.89
N TYR A 79 7.49 -6.11 -23.80
CA TYR A 79 7.57 -6.67 -22.45
C TYR A 79 6.40 -7.57 -22.09
N GLY A 80 5.32 -7.47 -22.86
CA GLY A 80 4.17 -8.30 -22.58
C GLY A 80 3.45 -7.91 -21.29
N GLY A 81 2.33 -8.56 -21.03
CA GLY A 81 1.42 -8.26 -19.93
C GLY A 81 -0.03 -8.47 -20.34
N VAL A 82 -0.95 -8.20 -19.40
CA VAL A 82 -2.38 -8.40 -19.62
C VAL A 82 -3.13 -7.07 -19.58
N PRO A 83 -4.23 -6.89 -20.30
CA PRO A 83 -4.98 -5.63 -20.31
C PRO A 83 -5.31 -5.12 -18.89
N GLY A 84 -4.94 -3.88 -18.59
CA GLY A 84 -5.19 -3.22 -17.30
C GLY A 84 -6.65 -2.80 -17.08
N ASN A 85 -7.55 -3.06 -18.04
CA ASN A 85 -8.98 -2.78 -17.93
C ASN A 85 -9.76 -3.91 -17.21
N GLY A 86 -9.06 -4.83 -16.54
CA GLY A 86 -9.67 -5.89 -15.75
C GLY A 86 -10.28 -5.43 -14.43
N VAL A 87 -10.87 -6.39 -13.73
CA VAL A 87 -11.54 -6.20 -12.44
C VAL A 87 -10.79 -6.98 -11.37
N LEU A 88 -10.53 -6.36 -10.22
CA LEU A 88 -9.86 -6.98 -9.08
C LEU A 88 -10.89 -7.34 -8.01
N HIS A 89 -11.06 -8.64 -7.77
CA HIS A 89 -11.90 -9.20 -6.72
C HIS A 89 -11.06 -9.51 -5.49
N VAL A 90 -11.52 -9.06 -4.32
CA VAL A 90 -10.88 -9.32 -3.03
C VAL A 90 -11.83 -10.16 -2.19
N ASN A 91 -11.37 -11.34 -1.81
CA ASN A 91 -12.12 -12.30 -1.01
C ASN A 91 -11.41 -12.54 0.32
N PHE A 92 -12.19 -12.58 1.40
CA PHE A 92 -11.69 -12.83 2.75
C PHE A 92 -12.14 -14.22 3.22
N VAL A 93 -11.20 -15.14 3.37
CA VAL A 93 -11.43 -16.54 3.75
C VAL A 93 -11.44 -16.66 5.25
N GLY A 94 -12.61 -16.95 5.83
CA GLY A 94 -12.75 -17.18 7.27
C GLY A 94 -12.84 -15.88 8.10
N GLU A 95 -12.99 -14.72 7.46
CA GLU A 95 -13.30 -13.46 8.13
C GLU A 95 -14.76 -13.04 7.86
N SER A 96 -15.31 -12.21 8.74
CA SER A 96 -16.66 -11.63 8.58
C SER A 96 -16.69 -10.43 7.60
N LEU A 97 -15.65 -10.27 6.77
CA LEU A 97 -15.57 -9.19 5.79
C LEU A 97 -16.25 -9.60 4.49
N SER A 98 -17.09 -8.71 3.95
CA SER A 98 -17.70 -8.90 2.64
C SER A 98 -16.64 -8.84 1.53
N PRO A 99 -16.76 -9.65 0.47
CA PRO A 99 -15.95 -9.50 -0.73
C PRO A 99 -16.04 -8.08 -1.30
N GLU A 100 -14.94 -7.60 -1.86
CA GLU A 100 -14.87 -6.29 -2.51
C GLU A 100 -14.46 -6.41 -3.97
N THR A 101 -14.99 -5.51 -4.80
CA THR A 101 -14.60 -5.37 -6.20
C THR A 101 -13.94 -4.02 -6.38
N LEU A 102 -12.71 -4.04 -6.89
CA LEU A 102 -11.87 -2.87 -7.12
C LEU A 102 -11.63 -2.71 -8.61
N HIS A 103 -11.70 -1.46 -9.08
CA HIS A 103 -11.37 -1.09 -10.44
C HIS A 103 -10.03 -0.37 -10.47
N LEU A 104 -9.20 -0.69 -11.47
CA LEU A 104 -8.00 0.10 -11.73
C LEU A 104 -8.40 1.53 -12.12
N PRO A 105 -7.61 2.55 -11.74
CA PRO A 105 -7.83 3.92 -12.17
C PRO A 105 -7.91 3.99 -13.70
N SER A 106 -8.80 4.83 -14.23
CA SER A 106 -8.96 4.99 -15.68
C SER A 106 -7.68 5.44 -16.38
N SER A 107 -6.77 6.12 -15.67
CA SER A 107 -5.44 6.47 -16.17
C SER A 107 -4.59 5.27 -16.57
N LEU A 108 -4.87 4.07 -16.04
CA LEU A 108 -4.15 2.82 -16.32
C LEU A 108 -4.87 1.91 -17.30
N SER A 109 -6.02 2.33 -17.85
CA SER A 109 -6.86 1.48 -18.71
C SER A 109 -6.19 1.09 -20.03
N GLY A 110 -5.17 1.83 -20.47
CA GLY A 110 -4.32 1.51 -21.62
C GLY A 110 -3.03 0.76 -21.27
N SER A 111 -2.77 0.51 -19.98
CA SER A 111 -1.54 -0.10 -19.49
C SER A 111 -1.70 -1.62 -19.35
N ALA A 112 -0.59 -2.35 -19.39
CA ALA A 112 -0.53 -3.79 -19.21
C ALA A 112 -0.27 -4.12 -17.75
N LEU A 113 -1.10 -4.89 -17.05
CA LEU A 113 -0.74 -5.44 -15.75
C LEU A 113 0.53 -6.29 -15.90
N THR A 114 1.53 -6.01 -15.06
CA THR A 114 2.81 -6.71 -15.00
C THR A 114 3.05 -7.37 -13.65
N SER A 115 2.44 -6.85 -12.58
CA SER A 115 2.61 -7.37 -11.22
C SER A 115 1.35 -7.17 -10.39
N LEU A 116 1.05 -8.16 -9.55
CA LEU A 116 -0.04 -8.12 -8.59
C LEU A 116 0.45 -8.71 -7.27
N CYS A 117 0.62 -7.88 -6.24
CA CYS A 117 1.21 -8.27 -4.97
C CYS A 117 0.31 -7.96 -3.78
N LEU A 118 0.34 -8.85 -2.80
CA LEU A 118 -0.23 -8.65 -1.46
C LEU A 118 0.88 -8.31 -0.47
N LEU A 119 0.69 -7.22 0.27
CA LEU A 119 1.58 -6.75 1.31
C LEU A 119 0.89 -6.90 2.68
N PRO A 120 1.61 -7.31 3.73
CA PRO A 120 1.07 -7.33 5.08
C PRO A 120 0.76 -5.89 5.54
N SER A 121 -0.37 -5.74 6.21
CA SER A 121 -0.80 -4.50 6.87
C SER A 121 -1.59 -4.86 8.13
N SER A 122 -1.81 -3.89 9.01
CA SER A 122 -2.35 -4.11 10.36
C SER A 122 -3.82 -4.54 10.40
N PHE A 123 -4.58 -4.33 9.31
CA PHE A 123 -6.02 -4.62 9.27
C PHE A 123 -6.37 -5.66 8.21
N ALA A 124 -6.03 -5.39 6.95
CA ALA A 124 -6.12 -6.35 5.85
C ALA A 124 -4.93 -6.12 4.91
N PRO A 125 -4.42 -7.15 4.22
CA PRO A 125 -3.35 -6.99 3.25
C PRO A 125 -3.60 -5.86 2.25
N ALA A 126 -2.59 -5.05 1.99
CA ALA A 126 -2.61 -4.07 0.92
C ALA A 126 -2.31 -4.73 -0.41
N ILE A 127 -2.81 -4.14 -1.50
CA ILE A 127 -2.71 -4.68 -2.84
C ILE A 127 -1.91 -3.71 -3.69
N LEU A 128 -0.71 -4.11 -4.09
CA LEU A 128 0.09 -3.38 -5.08
C LEU A 128 -0.19 -3.97 -6.46
N VAL A 129 -0.63 -3.11 -7.35
CA VAL A 129 -0.82 -3.39 -8.76
C VAL A 129 0.24 -2.60 -9.51
N GLU A 130 0.99 -3.25 -10.39
CA GLU A 130 1.89 -2.55 -11.31
C GLU A 130 1.46 -2.81 -12.74
N THR A 131 1.48 -1.74 -13.53
CA THR A 131 1.13 -1.77 -14.93
C THR A 131 2.22 -1.11 -15.76
N TYR A 132 2.41 -1.57 -16.99
CA TYR A 132 3.32 -0.99 -17.96
C TYR A 132 2.53 -0.27 -19.04
N SER A 133 2.74 1.05 -19.16
CA SER A 133 1.93 1.90 -20.06
C SER A 133 2.32 1.83 -21.54
N GLY A 134 3.38 1.09 -21.87
CA GLY A 134 3.85 0.91 -23.25
C GLY A 134 4.70 2.04 -23.82
N GLY A 135 5.12 2.99 -22.99
CA GLY A 135 6.18 3.96 -23.34
C GLY A 135 7.58 3.31 -23.41
N ALA A 136 8.63 4.11 -23.56
CA ALA A 136 10.01 3.61 -23.57
C ALA A 136 10.28 2.78 -22.29
N HIS A 137 10.78 1.55 -22.45
CA HIS A 137 11.29 0.48 -21.54
C HIS A 137 11.13 0.52 -20.00
N CYS A 138 10.74 1.62 -19.37
CA CYS A 138 10.64 1.81 -17.93
C CYS A 138 9.35 2.51 -17.46
N CYS A 139 8.38 2.80 -18.35
CA CYS A 139 7.09 3.39 -17.95
C CYS A 139 6.20 2.42 -17.15
N VAL A 140 6.50 2.26 -15.86
CA VAL A 140 5.77 1.41 -14.90
C VAL A 140 4.97 2.29 -13.95
N GLU A 141 3.67 2.13 -14.00
CA GLU A 141 2.72 2.81 -13.13
C GLU A 141 2.26 1.87 -12.03
N SER A 142 2.25 2.33 -10.79
CA SER A 142 1.82 1.55 -9.64
C SER A 142 0.53 2.10 -9.03
N VAL A 143 -0.32 1.21 -8.53
CA VAL A 143 -1.46 1.53 -7.65
C VAL A 143 -1.35 0.71 -6.40
N LEU A 144 -1.46 1.37 -5.25
CA LEU A 144 -1.58 0.69 -3.97
C LEU A 144 -2.99 0.88 -3.43
N TYR A 145 -3.71 -0.21 -3.23
CA TYR A 145 -4.93 -0.24 -2.46
C TYR A 145 -4.61 -0.65 -1.03
N ALA A 146 -5.11 0.08 -0.04
CA ALA A 146 -5.11 -0.37 1.34
C ALA A 146 -6.49 -0.20 1.96
N LYS A 147 -6.83 -1.11 2.87
CA LYS A 147 -8.12 -1.08 3.55
C LYS A 147 -8.11 -0.01 4.64
N ASP A 148 -9.05 0.92 4.57
CA ASP A 148 -9.26 1.96 5.56
C ASP A 148 -10.04 1.36 6.72
N SER A 149 -9.40 1.22 7.89
CA SER A 149 -10.01 0.59 9.07
C SER A 149 -11.23 1.35 9.61
N ALA A 150 -11.34 2.66 9.36
CA ALA A 150 -12.49 3.44 9.79
C ALA A 150 -13.71 3.24 8.88
N LYS A 151 -13.46 2.93 7.60
CA LYS A 151 -14.52 2.77 6.58
C LYS A 151 -14.78 1.31 6.19
N SER A 152 -13.93 0.39 6.65
CA SER A 152 -13.96 -1.03 6.30
C SER A 152 -13.94 -1.32 4.79
N ALA A 153 -13.33 -0.44 4.00
CA ALA A 153 -13.27 -0.52 2.53
C ALA A 153 -11.87 -0.23 2.00
N TYR A 154 -11.50 -0.85 0.87
CA TYR A 154 -10.26 -0.51 0.17
C TYR A 154 -10.33 0.89 -0.46
N ARG A 155 -9.20 1.58 -0.40
CA ARG A 155 -9.03 2.92 -0.97
C ARG A 155 -7.66 2.99 -1.63
N ILE A 156 -7.52 3.87 -2.61
CA ILE A 156 -6.23 4.03 -3.29
C ILE A 156 -5.31 4.87 -2.41
N SER A 157 -4.37 4.21 -1.74
CA SER A 157 -3.43 4.83 -0.80
C SER A 157 -2.31 5.60 -1.50
N LEU A 158 -1.93 5.19 -2.71
CA LEU A 158 -0.79 5.74 -3.43
C LEU A 158 -1.16 6.95 -4.31
N LEU A 159 -2.26 6.91 -5.07
CA LEU A 159 -2.71 8.09 -5.85
C LEU A 159 -3.11 9.28 -4.96
N GLU A 160 -3.69 9.03 -3.78
CA GLU A 160 -3.93 10.10 -2.79
C GLU A 160 -2.62 10.74 -2.29
N ALA A 161 -1.50 10.00 -2.30
CA ALA A 161 -0.18 10.48 -1.88
C ALA A 161 0.65 11.14 -3.02
N ILE A 162 0.38 10.78 -4.28
CA ILE A 162 1.11 11.24 -5.47
C ILE A 162 0.42 12.42 -6.18
N SER A 163 -0.91 12.54 -6.12
CA SER A 163 -1.66 13.53 -6.92
C SER A 163 -1.14 14.96 -6.73
N THR A 164 -0.67 15.53 -7.84
CA THR A 164 -0.20 16.92 -7.97
C THR A 164 -1.33 17.96 -7.93
N THR A 165 -2.60 17.52 -7.94
CA THR A 165 -3.78 18.41 -8.03
C THR A 165 -4.66 18.44 -6.78
N ALA A 166 -4.51 17.52 -5.83
CA ALA A 166 -5.30 17.50 -4.61
C ALA A 166 -4.54 18.09 -3.42
N LYS A 167 -5.18 19.00 -2.68
CA LYS A 167 -4.74 19.43 -1.33
C LYS A 167 -4.52 18.18 -0.48
N VAL A 168 -3.27 17.90 -0.11
CA VAL A 168 -2.97 16.87 0.88
C VAL A 168 -3.48 17.37 2.24
N VAL A 169 -4.59 16.82 2.71
CA VAL A 169 -5.10 17.11 4.06
C VAL A 169 -4.29 16.28 5.07
N GLY A 170 -3.27 16.91 5.66
CA GLY A 170 -2.55 16.39 6.83
C GLY A 170 -1.47 15.33 6.55
N GLY A 171 -0.67 15.49 5.49
CA GLY A 171 0.48 14.62 5.22
C GLY A 171 1.51 15.24 4.27
N SER A 172 2.76 14.79 4.36
CA SER A 172 3.83 15.15 3.42
C SER A 172 3.59 14.49 2.06
N ARG A 173 3.77 15.24 0.97
CA ARG A 173 3.77 14.67 -0.39
C ARG A 173 4.85 13.60 -0.50
N ILE A 174 4.54 12.49 -1.16
CA ILE A 174 5.54 11.46 -1.46
C ILE A 174 6.03 11.74 -2.87
N PRO A 175 7.32 12.03 -3.05
CA PRO A 175 7.88 12.13 -4.39
C PRO A 175 7.82 10.74 -5.05
N TYR A 176 7.32 10.69 -6.28
CA TYR A 176 7.13 9.45 -7.03
C TYR A 176 7.47 9.66 -8.50
N ASP A 177 8.27 8.74 -9.04
CA ASP A 177 8.68 8.69 -10.42
C ASP A 177 7.94 7.54 -11.15
N PRO A 178 6.94 7.83 -12.01
CA PRO A 178 6.24 6.81 -12.79
C PRO A 178 7.12 6.12 -13.84
N ASN A 179 8.37 6.56 -14.04
CA ASN A 179 9.31 5.89 -14.93
C ASN A 179 10.09 4.76 -14.23
N GLN A 180 9.80 4.47 -12.96
CA GLN A 180 10.45 3.38 -12.22
C GLN A 180 9.48 2.51 -11.42
N GLY A 181 8.22 2.93 -11.26
CA GLY A 181 7.23 2.22 -10.46
C GLY A 181 7.62 2.12 -8.98
N LEU A 182 7.17 1.05 -8.31
CA LEU A 182 7.49 0.77 -6.91
C LEU A 182 8.05 -0.64 -6.75
N THR A 183 9.33 -0.74 -6.42
CA THR A 183 9.95 -2.02 -6.12
C THR A 183 9.73 -2.41 -4.66
N LEU A 184 9.16 -3.60 -4.42
CA LEU A 184 9.06 -4.18 -3.07
C LEU A 184 10.41 -4.69 -2.57
N ARG A 185 10.75 -4.32 -1.33
CA ARG A 185 11.90 -4.87 -0.59
C ARG A 185 11.55 -5.13 0.86
N THR A 186 12.32 -6.02 1.47
CA THR A 186 12.30 -6.23 2.92
C THR A 186 13.56 -5.63 3.51
N LEU A 187 13.41 -4.58 4.32
CA LEU A 187 14.50 -3.94 5.06
C LEU A 187 14.23 -4.11 6.55
N GLN A 188 15.17 -4.73 7.27
CA GLN A 188 15.08 -4.92 8.73
C GLN A 188 13.75 -5.60 9.16
N GLY A 189 13.30 -6.59 8.38
CA GLY A 189 12.05 -7.32 8.66
C GLY A 189 10.76 -6.56 8.32
N ARG A 190 10.85 -5.38 7.67
CA ARG A 190 9.70 -4.58 7.24
C ARG A 190 9.63 -4.50 5.72
N THR A 191 8.42 -4.58 5.18
CA THR A 191 8.18 -4.36 3.75
C THR A 191 8.17 -2.87 3.46
N VAL A 192 9.03 -2.47 2.53
CA VAL A 192 9.17 -1.09 2.04
C VAL A 192 8.91 -1.04 0.55
N LEU A 193 8.49 0.13 0.10
CA LEU A 193 8.29 0.50 -1.30
C LEU A 193 9.47 1.38 -1.69
N LEU A 194 10.25 0.93 -2.66
CA LEU A 194 11.36 1.68 -3.23
C LEU A 194 10.91 2.35 -4.53
N GLY A 195 11.07 3.66 -4.63
CA GLY A 195 10.77 4.43 -5.85
C GLY A 195 11.77 5.55 -6.07
N GLY A 196 11.59 6.33 -7.13
CA GLY A 196 12.38 7.54 -7.39
C GLY A 196 11.81 8.77 -6.69
N ASP A 197 12.67 9.75 -6.39
CA ASP A 197 12.29 11.01 -5.76
C ASP A 197 11.64 12.03 -6.71
N GLY A 198 11.53 11.70 -8.00
CA GLY A 198 10.93 12.54 -9.04
C GLY A 198 11.61 13.90 -9.24
N ASN A 199 12.74 14.18 -8.57
CA ASN A 199 13.43 15.47 -8.62
C ASN A 199 14.53 15.50 -9.69
N PHE A 200 14.79 14.41 -10.40
CA PHE A 200 15.81 14.36 -11.42
C PHE A 200 15.25 14.83 -12.77
N PRO A 201 15.53 16.08 -13.22
CA PRO A 201 15.04 16.56 -14.51
C PRO A 201 15.81 15.86 -15.62
N TYR A 202 15.09 15.16 -16.50
CA TYR A 202 15.61 14.67 -17.77
C TYR A 202 16.14 15.84 -18.61
N THR A 203 17.41 16.18 -18.47
CA THR A 203 18.04 17.12 -19.41
C THR A 203 19.14 16.46 -20.23
N PHE A 204 19.89 15.46 -19.74
CA PHE A 204 20.82 14.73 -20.60
C PHE A 204 20.98 13.27 -20.18
N GLY A 205 20.59 12.38 -21.09
CA GLY A 205 20.78 10.93 -21.03
C GLY A 205 19.92 10.31 -22.10
N CYS A 206 20.51 9.89 -23.22
CA CYS A 206 19.82 9.00 -24.14
C CYS A 206 19.29 7.81 -23.32
N TYR A 207 17.98 7.57 -23.36
CA TYR A 207 17.18 6.67 -22.51
C TYR A 207 16.58 7.31 -21.24
N ALA A 208 15.25 7.42 -21.25
CA ALA A 208 14.36 7.93 -20.19
C ALA A 208 14.35 7.13 -18.87
N CYS A 209 15.39 6.35 -18.59
CA CYS A 209 15.45 5.40 -17.47
C CYS A 209 16.63 5.65 -16.53
N THR A 210 17.22 6.86 -16.54
CA THR A 210 18.23 7.23 -15.53
C THR A 210 17.59 7.16 -14.15
N PRO A 211 18.17 6.42 -13.19
CA PRO A 211 17.59 6.27 -11.87
C PRO A 211 17.59 7.60 -11.13
N SER A 212 16.39 8.17 -10.92
CA SER A 212 16.12 9.22 -9.94
C SER A 212 16.67 8.82 -8.55
N PRO A 213 17.13 9.77 -7.71
CA PRO A 213 17.48 9.48 -6.32
C PRO A 213 16.40 8.66 -5.60
N LEU A 214 16.82 7.71 -4.76
CA LEU A 214 15.93 6.72 -4.15
C LEU A 214 15.07 7.34 -3.03
N VAL A 215 13.76 7.10 -3.07
CA VAL A 215 12.85 7.29 -1.93
C VAL A 215 12.45 5.92 -1.39
N ILE A 216 12.64 5.76 -0.08
CA ILE A 216 12.14 4.62 0.68
C ILE A 216 10.82 5.03 1.33
N SER A 217 9.76 4.32 1.01
CA SER A 217 8.44 4.52 1.60
C SER A 217 7.96 3.29 2.35
N ALA A 218 7.09 3.49 3.34
CA ALA A 218 6.44 2.43 4.10
C ALA A 218 4.92 2.63 4.14
N LEU A 219 4.17 1.54 4.10
CA LEU A 219 2.73 1.57 4.37
C LEU A 219 2.49 1.51 5.88
N VAL A 220 1.84 2.54 6.44
CA VAL A 220 1.44 2.62 7.84
C VAL A 220 -0.07 2.81 7.90
N GLY A 221 -0.77 1.75 8.31
CA GLY A 221 -2.23 1.68 8.19
C GLY A 221 -2.66 1.70 6.73
N SER A 222 -3.45 2.71 6.34
CA SER A 222 -3.86 2.95 4.96
C SER A 222 -3.07 4.05 4.24
N ARG A 223 -2.01 4.57 4.85
CA ARG A 223 -1.22 5.69 4.33
C ARG A 223 0.20 5.26 3.97
N VAL A 224 0.70 5.75 2.85
CA VAL A 224 2.12 5.62 2.51
C VAL A 224 2.87 6.80 3.15
N LEU A 225 4.05 6.56 3.72
CA LEU A 225 4.91 7.56 4.34
C LEU A 225 6.35 7.44 3.82
N ASN A 226 7.01 8.57 3.58
CA ASN A 226 8.45 8.60 3.30
C ASN A 226 9.24 8.29 4.58
N VAL A 227 10.16 7.33 4.50
CA VAL A 227 11.02 6.86 5.59
C VAL A 227 12.51 6.89 5.22
N SER A 228 12.86 7.67 4.20
CA SER A 228 14.25 7.93 3.81
C SER A 228 14.91 8.79 4.88
N SER A 229 15.83 8.23 5.66
CA SER A 229 16.61 8.92 6.70
C SER A 229 18.07 9.05 6.30
#